data_AF-A0A4Q3K0P4-F1
#
_entry.id   AF-A0A4Q3K0P4-F1
#
_cell.length_a   1.000
_cell.length_b   1.000
_cell.length_c   1.000
_cell.angle_alpha   90.00
_cell.angle_beta   90.00
_cell.angle_gamma   90.00
#
_symmetry.space_group_name_H-M   'P 1'
#
loop_
_entity.id
_entity.type
_entity.pdbx_description
1 polymer ?
#
loop_
_entity_poly.entity_id
_entity_poly.type
_entity_poly.pdbx_seq_one_letter_code
_entity_poly.pdbx_strand_id
1 'polypeptide(L)'
;MASPAFLRLRAYLEVHAPRTRASLLPPASPDALAALGQDFHCALPPGFADLYLTSAGQSAADAAALFRGHFFLPLRGIDGVETAWDQMLEAHEAGAPWASNDRYPFAKDFAGNFLCVDDAGAVLAIDEGEVTTLAGSIEAFLTDLADALEAGELSLEDPPPPPPAPAAPSPPVAARARPVETFEVLFDAARDRTPGEPVHNSAFVELGIEARVQALAEVVGPTDGPLHGFAVRMVPRDDRVTLGGLEDMALTDDRGRPLKAAYGQGTGGGLPGFFVHVSSPTGPLPPGSRLRIRLHRTT
;
A
#
# COMPACT_ATOMS: atom_id res chain seq x y z
N MET A 1 20.69 -19.02 -3.99
CA MET A 1 20.07 -20.30 -3.55
C MET A 1 18.93 -19.96 -2.60
N ALA A 2 17.92 -20.80 -2.40
CA ALA A 2 16.87 -20.49 -1.42
C ALA A 2 17.47 -20.42 0.00
N SER A 3 17.08 -19.42 0.80
CA SER A 3 17.52 -19.24 2.19
C SER A 3 16.99 -20.39 3.07
N PRO A 4 17.86 -21.18 3.73
CA PRO A 4 17.43 -22.22 4.67
C PRO A 4 16.57 -21.67 5.82
N ALA A 5 16.94 -20.53 6.39
CA ALA A 5 16.15 -19.89 7.45
C ALA A 5 14.75 -19.47 6.96
N PHE A 6 14.63 -18.94 5.75
CA PHE A 6 13.31 -18.62 5.19
C PHE A 6 12.45 -19.87 4.94
N LEU A 7 13.06 -20.99 4.55
CA LEU A 7 12.35 -22.25 4.40
C LEU A 7 11.81 -22.77 5.75
N ARG A 8 12.58 -22.61 6.85
CA ARG A 8 12.10 -22.88 8.22
C ARG A 8 10.91 -22.00 8.57
N LEU A 9 11.00 -20.69 8.32
CA LEU A 9 9.91 -19.74 8.52
C LEU A 9 8.66 -20.16 7.74
N ARG A 10 8.79 -20.55 6.47
CA ARG A 10 7.66 -21.04 5.66
C ARG A 10 6.98 -22.27 6.25
N ALA A 11 7.76 -23.22 6.79
CA ALA A 11 7.22 -24.41 7.44
C ALA A 11 6.47 -24.05 8.74
N TYR A 12 7.00 -23.11 9.53
CA TYR A 12 6.32 -22.59 10.71
C TYR A 12 4.97 -21.93 10.34
N LEU A 13 4.97 -21.04 9.34
CA LEU A 13 3.74 -20.34 8.90
C LEU A 13 2.68 -21.33 8.39
N GLU A 14 3.08 -22.41 7.73
CA GLU A 14 2.13 -23.43 7.24
C GLU A 14 1.31 -24.07 8.37
N VAL A 15 1.89 -24.19 9.57
CA VAL A 15 1.23 -24.75 10.75
C VAL A 15 0.51 -23.67 11.58
N HIS A 16 1.17 -22.53 11.80
CA HIS A 16 0.75 -21.56 12.82
C HIS A 16 0.07 -20.31 12.26
N ALA A 17 0.33 -19.94 11.00
CA ALA A 17 -0.20 -18.74 10.36
C ALA A 17 -0.49 -18.99 8.85
N PRO A 18 -1.40 -19.92 8.52
CA PRO A 18 -1.63 -20.38 7.15
C PRO A 18 -2.08 -19.28 6.17
N ARG A 19 -2.70 -18.20 6.64
CA ARG A 19 -3.10 -17.07 5.78
C ARG A 19 -1.90 -16.21 5.42
N THR A 20 -1.08 -15.91 6.41
CA THR A 20 0.20 -15.24 6.20
C THR A 20 1.10 -16.10 5.29
N ARG A 21 1.05 -17.43 5.42
CA ARG A 21 1.71 -18.34 4.48
C ARG A 21 1.15 -18.25 3.06
N ALA A 22 -0.17 -18.11 2.91
CA ALA A 22 -0.85 -18.02 1.62
C ALA A 22 -0.65 -16.66 0.93
N SER A 23 -0.33 -15.61 1.68
CA SER A 23 -0.04 -14.28 1.11
C SER A 23 1.38 -14.16 0.55
N LEU A 24 2.28 -15.10 0.87
CA LEU A 24 3.62 -15.13 0.28
C LEU A 24 3.53 -15.31 -1.23
N LEU A 25 4.15 -14.38 -1.96
CA LEU A 25 4.19 -14.42 -3.41
C LEU A 25 5.17 -15.50 -3.90
N PRO A 26 4.96 -16.07 -5.09
CA PRO A 26 5.92 -16.99 -5.70
C PRO A 26 7.33 -16.41 -5.76
N PRO A 27 8.39 -17.24 -5.76
CA PRO A 27 9.76 -16.78 -5.99
C PRO A 27 9.91 -15.85 -7.19
N ALA A 28 10.77 -14.84 -7.07
CA ALA A 28 11.13 -13.99 -8.19
C ALA A 28 11.98 -14.76 -9.21
N SER A 29 11.86 -14.39 -10.49
CA SER A 29 12.79 -14.89 -11.51
C SER A 29 14.13 -14.16 -11.42
N PRO A 30 15.24 -14.79 -11.85
CA PRO A 30 16.53 -14.10 -11.97
C PRO A 30 16.45 -12.85 -12.85
N ASP A 31 15.67 -12.89 -13.93
CA ASP A 31 15.48 -11.76 -14.84
C ASP A 31 14.78 -10.58 -14.15
N ALA A 32 13.80 -10.85 -13.28
CA ALA A 32 13.11 -9.79 -12.52
C ALA A 32 14.05 -9.09 -11.53
N LEU A 33 14.97 -9.85 -10.91
CA LEU A 33 15.99 -9.30 -10.02
C LEU A 33 17.09 -8.55 -10.78
N ALA A 34 17.48 -9.04 -11.96
CA ALA A 34 18.40 -8.33 -12.82
C ALA A 34 17.82 -6.97 -13.27
N ALA A 35 16.53 -6.94 -13.65
CA ALA A 35 15.82 -5.71 -13.96
C ALA A 35 15.77 -4.75 -12.76
N LEU A 36 15.48 -5.27 -11.55
CA LEU A 36 15.49 -4.44 -10.34
C LEU A 36 16.87 -3.83 -10.06
N GLY A 37 17.96 -4.60 -10.21
CA GLY A 37 19.31 -4.05 -10.05
C GLY A 37 19.65 -2.98 -11.09
N GLN A 38 19.14 -3.11 -12.32
CA GLN A 38 19.26 -2.06 -13.34
C GLN A 38 18.49 -0.79 -12.94
N ASP A 39 17.27 -0.96 -12.43
CA ASP A 39 16.42 0.14 -11.95
C ASP A 39 17.09 0.87 -10.76
N PHE A 40 17.79 0.14 -9.89
CA PHE A 40 18.52 0.71 -8.75
C PHE A 40 19.90 1.26 -9.12
N HIS A 41 20.34 1.05 -10.36
CA HIS A 41 21.66 1.41 -10.85
C HIS A 41 22.82 0.84 -10.02
N CYS A 42 22.61 -0.33 -9.40
CA CYS A 42 23.59 -0.97 -8.52
C CYS A 42 23.51 -2.51 -8.60
N ALA A 43 24.47 -3.18 -7.96
CA ALA A 43 24.39 -4.61 -7.74
C ALA A 43 23.57 -4.87 -6.47
N LEU A 44 22.52 -5.70 -6.55
CA LEU A 44 21.73 -6.07 -5.38
C LEU A 44 22.60 -6.85 -4.38
N PRO A 45 22.51 -6.57 -3.06
CA PRO A 45 23.21 -7.36 -2.05
C PRO A 45 22.85 -8.86 -2.17
N PRO A 46 23.82 -9.79 -2.05
CA PRO A 46 23.54 -11.21 -2.27
C PRO A 46 22.40 -11.77 -1.41
N GLY A 47 22.34 -11.39 -0.12
CA GLY A 47 21.27 -11.79 0.78
C GLY A 47 19.89 -11.27 0.37
N PHE A 48 19.83 -10.09 -0.27
CA PHE A 48 18.59 -9.51 -0.78
C PHE A 48 18.06 -10.33 -1.95
N ALA A 49 18.93 -10.64 -2.92
CA ALA A 49 18.55 -11.45 -4.07
C ALA A 49 18.11 -12.86 -3.63
N ASP A 50 18.83 -13.50 -2.71
CA ASP A 50 18.48 -14.84 -2.18
C ASP A 50 17.12 -14.85 -1.44
N LEU A 51 16.80 -13.77 -0.72
CA LEU A 51 15.48 -13.60 -0.09
C LEU A 51 14.36 -13.62 -1.15
N TYR A 52 14.49 -12.80 -2.19
CA TYR A 52 13.48 -12.69 -3.24
C TYR A 52 13.41 -13.90 -4.20
N LEU A 53 14.52 -14.62 -4.37
CA LEU A 53 14.53 -15.95 -5.01
C LEU A 53 13.80 -17.02 -4.20
N THR A 54 13.46 -16.75 -2.93
CA THR A 54 12.69 -17.66 -2.09
C THR A 54 11.20 -17.29 -2.04
N SER A 55 10.89 -15.99 -2.03
CA SER A 55 9.52 -15.45 -2.05
C SER A 55 9.54 -14.00 -2.53
N ALA A 56 8.73 -13.63 -3.51
CA ALA A 56 8.76 -12.29 -4.09
C ALA A 56 7.99 -11.23 -3.28
N GLY A 57 8.03 -11.29 -1.95
CA GLY A 57 7.24 -10.45 -1.04
C GLY A 57 5.94 -11.10 -0.55
N GLN A 58 5.05 -10.27 -0.01
CA GLN A 58 3.69 -10.60 0.42
C GLN A 58 2.65 -9.84 -0.42
N SER A 59 1.47 -10.44 -0.61
CA SER A 59 0.28 -9.73 -1.11
C SER A 59 -0.36 -8.95 0.04
N ALA A 60 -0.72 -7.68 -0.19
CA ALA A 60 -1.25 -6.80 0.86
C ALA A 60 -2.65 -7.21 1.39
N ALA A 61 -3.35 -8.11 0.69
CA ALA A 61 -4.66 -8.58 1.10
C ALA A 61 -4.57 -9.54 2.30
N ASP A 62 -5.18 -9.14 3.42
CA ASP A 62 -5.55 -9.98 4.56
C ASP A 62 -4.42 -10.81 5.22
N ALA A 63 -3.18 -10.30 5.21
CA ALA A 63 -2.03 -10.96 5.81
C ALA A 63 -1.48 -10.19 7.02
N ALA A 64 -0.99 -10.93 8.01
CA ALA A 64 -0.16 -10.33 9.05
C ALA A 64 1.19 -9.92 8.47
N ALA A 65 1.77 -8.86 9.02
CA ALA A 65 3.14 -8.47 8.72
C ALA A 65 4.13 -9.55 9.19
N LEU A 66 4.97 -10.02 8.26
CA LEU A 66 5.85 -11.16 8.49
C LEU A 66 7.02 -10.86 9.43
N PHE A 67 7.61 -9.67 9.32
CA PHE A 67 8.88 -9.34 9.95
C PHE A 67 8.69 -8.40 11.14
N ARG A 68 8.29 -8.95 12.30
CA ARG A 68 8.11 -8.19 13.54
C ARG A 68 7.23 -6.94 13.34
N GLY A 69 6.07 -7.10 12.69
CA GLY A 69 5.18 -5.98 12.37
C GLY A 69 5.46 -5.26 11.04
N HIS A 70 6.54 -5.62 10.34
CA HIS A 70 6.83 -5.13 8.99
C HIS A 70 6.32 -6.09 7.90
N PHE A 71 5.63 -5.53 6.94
CA PHE A 71 5.12 -6.20 5.76
C PHE A 71 6.23 -6.43 4.73
N PHE A 72 6.38 -7.66 4.25
CA PHE A 72 7.41 -8.03 3.28
C PHE A 72 7.04 -7.48 1.89
N LEU A 73 7.80 -6.53 1.39
CA LEU A 73 7.46 -5.76 0.18
C LEU A 73 7.50 -6.65 -1.07
N PRO A 74 6.47 -6.61 -1.93
CA PRO A 74 6.54 -7.21 -3.26
C PRO A 74 7.59 -6.51 -4.12
N LEU A 75 8.22 -7.22 -5.07
CA LEU A 75 9.23 -6.60 -5.94
C LEU A 75 8.70 -5.40 -6.74
N ARG A 76 7.45 -5.48 -7.20
CA ARG A 76 6.81 -4.48 -8.06
C ARG A 76 5.45 -4.09 -7.47
N GLY A 77 4.96 -2.91 -7.83
CA GLY A 77 3.63 -2.41 -7.46
C GLY A 77 3.67 -1.22 -6.49
N ILE A 78 2.50 -0.63 -6.21
CA ILE A 78 2.37 0.63 -5.46
C ILE A 78 2.93 0.58 -4.03
N ASP A 79 2.93 -0.62 -3.44
CA ASP A 79 3.50 -0.88 -2.12
C ASP A 79 4.74 -1.78 -2.22
N GLY A 80 5.42 -1.77 -3.36
CA GLY A 80 6.57 -2.62 -3.62
C GLY A 80 7.92 -1.99 -3.28
N VAL A 81 8.97 -2.78 -3.51
CA VAL A 81 10.37 -2.39 -3.30
C VAL A 81 10.72 -1.16 -4.14
N GLU A 82 10.29 -1.09 -5.41
CA GLU A 82 10.57 0.08 -6.27
C GLU A 82 10.08 1.38 -5.64
N THR A 83 8.82 1.41 -5.21
CA THR A 83 8.25 2.59 -4.57
C THR A 83 8.98 2.89 -3.28
N ALA A 84 9.26 1.90 -2.43
CA ALA A 84 10.03 2.11 -1.21
C ALA A 84 11.48 2.58 -1.47
N TRP A 85 12.07 2.18 -2.58
CA TRP A 85 13.41 2.59 -2.98
C TRP A 85 13.44 4.03 -3.46
N ASP A 86 12.54 4.40 -4.36
CA ASP A 86 12.37 5.79 -4.79
C ASP A 86 12.11 6.67 -3.54
N GLN A 87 11.41 6.14 -2.53
CA GLN A 87 11.15 6.82 -1.25
C GLN A 87 12.42 7.10 -0.46
N MET A 88 13.32 6.12 -0.46
CA MET A 88 14.64 6.23 0.15
C MET A 88 15.49 7.25 -0.61
N LEU A 89 15.49 7.24 -1.94
CA LEU A 89 16.31 8.13 -2.76
C LEU A 89 15.90 9.60 -2.59
N GLU A 90 14.61 9.90 -2.65
CA GLU A 90 14.15 11.28 -2.47
C GLU A 90 14.42 11.81 -1.05
N ALA A 91 14.22 10.98 -0.02
CA ALA A 91 14.59 11.36 1.33
C ALA A 91 16.10 11.61 1.46
N HIS A 92 16.92 10.82 0.76
CA HIS A 92 18.36 11.03 0.70
C HIS A 92 18.73 12.36 0.01
N GLU A 93 18.09 12.67 -1.11
CA GLU A 93 18.26 13.95 -1.82
C GLU A 93 17.82 15.16 -0.97
N ALA A 94 16.78 14.98 -0.13
CA ALA A 94 16.34 15.98 0.85
C ALA A 94 17.27 16.10 2.07
N GLY A 95 18.32 15.28 2.17
CA GLY A 95 19.31 15.31 3.25
C GLY A 95 18.88 14.59 4.51
N ALA A 96 17.92 13.66 4.43
CA ALA A 96 17.52 12.85 5.57
C ALA A 96 18.65 11.88 5.96
N PRO A 97 19.14 11.89 7.22
CA PRO A 97 20.31 11.09 7.63
C PRO A 97 20.03 9.58 7.67
N TRP A 98 18.76 9.20 7.79
CA TRP A 98 18.32 7.81 7.74
C TRP A 98 18.20 7.25 6.33
N ALA A 99 18.24 8.10 5.31
CA ALA A 99 18.11 7.70 3.92
C ALA A 99 19.49 7.60 3.24
N SER A 100 19.68 6.55 2.43
CA SER A 100 20.94 6.29 1.74
C SER A 100 20.71 5.41 0.51
N ASN A 101 21.48 5.69 -0.55
CA ASN A 101 21.52 4.89 -1.79
C ASN A 101 22.16 3.50 -1.59
N ASP A 102 22.61 3.18 -0.39
CA ASP A 102 23.21 1.88 -0.06
C ASP A 102 22.28 1.09 0.88
N ARG A 103 21.00 1.49 1.04
CA ARG A 103 20.01 0.87 1.94
C ARG A 103 18.78 0.41 1.20
N TYR A 104 18.71 -0.88 0.89
CA TYR A 104 17.64 -1.48 0.08
C TYR A 104 16.47 -1.91 0.96
N PRO A 105 15.30 -1.26 0.89
CA PRO A 105 14.14 -1.62 1.69
C PRO A 105 13.59 -2.97 1.22
N PHE A 106 13.33 -3.88 2.14
CA PHE A 106 12.63 -5.14 1.85
C PHE A 106 11.36 -5.30 2.68
N ALA A 107 11.16 -4.51 3.73
CA ALA A 107 9.93 -4.52 4.52
C ALA A 107 9.54 -3.12 4.98
N LYS A 108 8.25 -2.88 5.24
CA LYS A 108 7.76 -1.64 5.86
C LYS A 108 6.66 -1.90 6.87
N ASP A 109 6.59 -1.10 7.92
CA ASP A 109 5.33 -0.90 8.62
C ASP A 109 4.62 0.30 7.98
N PHE A 110 3.30 0.28 7.86
CA PHE A 110 2.60 1.38 7.18
C PHE A 110 2.59 2.70 8.00
N ALA A 111 3.48 2.83 8.99
CA ALA A 111 3.73 4.05 9.75
C ALA A 111 4.97 4.81 9.25
N GLY A 112 5.65 4.31 8.22
CA GLY A 112 6.83 4.95 7.61
C GLY A 112 8.16 4.41 8.12
N ASN A 113 8.16 3.30 8.87
CA ASN A 113 9.37 2.61 9.27
C ASN A 113 9.70 1.50 8.27
N PHE A 114 10.99 1.22 8.11
CA PHE A 114 11.50 0.28 7.11
C PHE A 114 12.46 -0.73 7.72
N LEU A 115 12.43 -1.95 7.18
CA LEU A 115 13.58 -2.83 7.25
C LEU A 115 14.35 -2.76 5.93
N CYS A 116 15.63 -2.47 6.04
CA CYS A 116 16.54 -2.38 4.92
C CYS A 116 17.66 -3.40 5.05
N VAL A 117 18.32 -3.69 3.94
CA VAL A 117 19.64 -4.30 3.93
C VAL A 117 20.63 -3.31 3.36
N ASP A 118 21.84 -3.23 3.91
CA ASP A 118 22.89 -2.39 3.36
C ASP A 118 23.77 -3.12 2.31
N ASP A 119 24.67 -2.38 1.65
CA ASP A 119 25.64 -2.93 0.71
C ASP A 119 26.56 -4.01 1.32
N ALA A 120 26.83 -3.94 2.62
CA ALA A 120 27.59 -4.96 3.35
C ALA A 120 26.74 -6.20 3.67
N GLY A 121 25.43 -6.14 3.44
CA GLY A 121 24.46 -7.19 3.67
C GLY A 121 23.81 -7.16 5.06
N ALA A 122 24.12 -6.19 5.91
CA ALA A 122 23.55 -6.09 7.26
C ALA A 122 22.08 -5.64 7.19
N VAL A 123 21.24 -6.21 8.06
CA VAL A 123 19.83 -5.83 8.18
C VAL A 123 19.71 -4.67 9.16
N LEU A 124 19.04 -3.60 8.71
CA LEU A 124 18.83 -2.36 9.44
C LEU A 124 17.33 -2.15 9.67
N ALA A 125 16.95 -1.66 10.84
CA ALA A 125 15.66 -1.03 11.08
C ALA A 125 15.83 0.48 10.98
N ILE A 126 14.87 1.14 10.35
CA ILE A 126 14.74 2.59 10.29
C ILE A 126 13.43 2.96 10.97
N ASP A 127 13.53 3.45 12.21
CA ASP A 127 12.38 3.78 13.06
C ASP A 127 12.42 5.26 13.41
N GLU A 128 11.42 6.04 12.97
CA GLU A 128 11.35 7.49 13.21
C GLU A 128 12.63 8.26 12.79
N GLY A 129 13.35 7.74 11.80
CA GLY A 129 14.62 8.30 11.30
C GLY A 129 15.86 7.91 12.11
N GLU A 130 15.74 7.01 13.09
CA GLU A 130 16.87 6.34 13.73
C GLU A 130 17.21 5.04 13.00
N VAL A 131 18.51 4.79 12.77
CA VAL A 131 18.98 3.59 12.07
C VAL A 131 19.63 2.63 13.07
N THR A 132 19.09 1.43 13.19
CA THR A 132 19.59 0.39 14.10
C THR A 132 19.95 -0.87 13.33
N THR A 133 21.18 -1.39 13.50
CA THR A 133 21.56 -2.69 12.95
C THR A 133 20.92 -3.81 13.75
N LEU A 134 20.08 -4.63 13.10
CA LEU A 134 19.42 -5.78 13.71
C LEU A 134 20.23 -7.07 13.58
N ALA A 135 20.90 -7.27 12.44
CA ALA A 135 21.72 -8.46 12.18
C ALA A 135 22.80 -8.18 11.14
N GLY A 136 23.88 -8.96 11.15
CA GLY A 136 24.96 -8.83 10.16
C GLY A 136 24.66 -9.41 8.78
N SER A 137 23.52 -10.10 8.61
CA SER A 137 23.06 -10.61 7.32
C SER A 137 21.55 -10.89 7.34
N ILE A 138 20.91 -10.95 6.16
CA ILE A 138 19.53 -11.42 6.03
C ILE A 138 19.35 -12.84 6.58
N GLU A 139 20.31 -13.75 6.33
CA GLU A 139 20.21 -15.13 6.86
C GLU A 139 20.25 -15.17 8.39
N ALA A 140 21.11 -14.37 9.02
CA ALA A 140 21.16 -14.25 10.47
C ALA A 140 19.86 -13.67 11.03
N PHE A 141 19.34 -12.59 10.43
CA PHE A 141 18.06 -12.00 10.80
C PHE A 141 16.90 -13.00 10.72
N LEU A 142 16.81 -13.75 9.63
CA LEU A 142 15.77 -14.76 9.43
C LEU A 142 15.92 -15.96 10.38
N THR A 143 17.16 -16.33 10.72
CA THR A 143 17.44 -17.38 11.70
C THR A 143 16.93 -16.95 13.07
N ASP A 144 17.30 -15.75 13.52
CA ASP A 144 16.84 -15.20 14.81
C ASP A 144 15.32 -15.07 14.87
N LEU A 145 14.68 -14.67 13.76
CA LEU A 145 13.22 -14.61 13.67
C LEU A 145 12.57 -15.99 13.76
N ALA A 146 13.10 -16.98 13.04
CA ALA A 146 12.58 -18.35 13.08
C ALA A 146 12.73 -18.96 14.48
N ASP A 147 13.89 -18.77 15.12
CA ASP A 147 14.16 -19.26 16.47
C ASP A 147 13.22 -18.62 17.50
N ALA A 148 12.96 -17.30 17.42
CA ALA A 148 12.03 -16.60 18.30
C ALA A 148 10.56 -17.08 18.14
N LEU A 149 10.15 -17.39 16.91
CA LEU A 149 8.82 -17.97 16.62
C LEU A 149 8.70 -19.39 17.16
N GLU A 150 9.69 -20.24 16.91
CA GLU A 150 9.70 -21.63 17.36
C GLU A 150 9.78 -21.74 18.90
N ALA A 151 10.44 -20.79 19.55
CA ALA A 151 10.49 -20.68 21.01
C ALA A 151 9.22 -20.07 21.64
N GLY A 152 8.32 -19.51 20.83
CA GLY A 152 7.10 -18.83 21.29
C GLY A 152 7.35 -17.45 21.94
N GLU A 153 8.53 -16.87 21.73
CA GLU A 153 8.86 -15.50 22.16
C GLU A 153 8.17 -14.45 21.28
N LEU A 154 7.93 -14.82 20.02
CA LEU A 154 7.15 -14.05 19.07
C LEU A 154 5.96 -14.89 18.58
N SER A 155 4.83 -14.23 18.35
CA SER A 155 3.65 -14.85 17.73
C SER A 155 3.24 -14.05 16.51
N LEU A 156 2.96 -14.75 15.41
CA LEU A 156 2.29 -14.19 14.26
C LEU A 156 0.83 -14.60 14.35
N GLU A 157 -0.01 -13.70 14.85
CA GLU A 157 -1.45 -13.92 14.84
C GLU A 157 -1.97 -13.73 13.42
N ASP A 158 -2.49 -14.81 12.83
CA ASP A 158 -3.22 -14.70 11.57
C ASP A 158 -4.44 -13.80 11.79
N PRO A 159 -4.69 -12.83 10.91
CA PRO A 159 -5.88 -12.02 11.03
C PRO A 159 -7.11 -12.92 10.96
N PRO A 160 -8.16 -12.63 11.75
CA PRO A 160 -9.36 -13.45 11.78
C PRO A 160 -9.94 -13.58 10.36
N PRO A 161 -10.65 -14.68 10.04
CA PRO A 161 -11.39 -14.79 8.81
C PRO A 161 -12.10 -13.51 8.45
N PRO A 162 -11.91 -12.97 7.22
CA PRO A 162 -12.90 -12.03 6.75
C PRO A 162 -14.24 -12.72 6.97
N PRO A 163 -15.23 -12.02 7.55
CA PRO A 163 -16.53 -12.62 7.81
C PRO A 163 -16.99 -13.27 6.51
N PRO A 164 -17.58 -14.48 6.57
CA PRO A 164 -18.00 -15.19 5.37
C PRO A 164 -18.78 -14.19 4.52
N ALA A 165 -18.34 -14.05 3.26
CA ALA A 165 -19.03 -13.18 2.32
C ALA A 165 -20.53 -13.48 2.46
N PRO A 166 -21.38 -12.46 2.67
CA PRO A 166 -22.80 -12.69 2.88
C PRO A 166 -23.27 -13.65 1.80
N ALA A 167 -23.94 -14.74 2.21
CA ALA A 167 -24.27 -15.86 1.34
C ALA A 167 -24.73 -15.29 0.00
N ALA A 168 -23.97 -15.61 -1.06
CA ALA A 168 -24.25 -15.07 -2.38
C ALA A 168 -25.76 -15.25 -2.60
N PRO A 169 -26.52 -14.16 -2.79
CA PRO A 169 -27.96 -14.27 -2.93
C PRO A 169 -28.21 -15.34 -4.00
N SER A 170 -29.04 -16.34 -3.69
CA SER A 170 -29.34 -17.46 -4.58
C SER A 170 -29.38 -16.96 -6.01
N PRO A 171 -28.68 -17.62 -6.97
CA PRO A 171 -28.53 -17.12 -8.32
C PRO A 171 -29.92 -16.70 -8.79
N PRO A 172 -30.12 -15.40 -9.02
CA PRO A 172 -31.46 -14.95 -9.26
C PRO A 172 -31.94 -15.66 -10.51
N VAL A 173 -33.12 -16.29 -10.43
CA VAL A 173 -33.88 -16.79 -11.57
C VAL A 173 -33.85 -15.70 -12.63
N ALA A 174 -32.95 -15.82 -13.62
CA ALA A 174 -32.59 -14.75 -14.55
C ALA A 174 -32.98 -13.34 -14.05
N ALA A 175 -32.37 -12.85 -12.95
CA ALA A 175 -32.61 -11.45 -12.62
C ALA A 175 -32.11 -10.66 -13.79
N ARG A 176 -33.05 -10.02 -14.48
CA ARG A 176 -32.80 -8.80 -15.24
C ARG A 176 -31.77 -8.01 -14.44
N ALA A 177 -30.60 -7.75 -15.04
CA ALA A 177 -29.54 -6.96 -14.44
C ALA A 177 -30.21 -5.82 -13.67
N ARG A 178 -30.12 -5.86 -12.34
CA ARG A 178 -30.73 -4.80 -11.54
C ARG A 178 -30.10 -3.50 -12.03
N PRO A 179 -30.90 -2.47 -12.34
CA PRO A 179 -30.33 -1.24 -12.85
C PRO A 179 -29.31 -0.74 -11.83
N VAL A 180 -28.04 -0.72 -12.25
CA VAL A 180 -26.98 -0.06 -11.52
C VAL A 180 -27.17 1.41 -11.83
N GLU A 181 -27.54 2.17 -10.82
CA GLU A 181 -27.59 3.62 -10.95
C GLU A 181 -26.16 4.13 -10.79
N THR A 182 -25.65 4.76 -11.85
CA THR A 182 -24.34 5.38 -11.85
C THR A 182 -24.48 6.87 -11.57
N PHE A 183 -23.78 7.34 -10.54
CA PHE A 183 -23.74 8.76 -10.19
C PHE A 183 -22.39 9.33 -10.53
N GLU A 184 -22.37 10.43 -11.26
CA GLU A 184 -21.15 11.17 -11.58
C GLU A 184 -20.94 12.29 -10.56
N VAL A 185 -19.85 12.21 -9.81
CA VAL A 185 -19.47 13.22 -8.82
C VAL A 185 -18.34 14.06 -9.37
N LEU A 186 -18.60 15.35 -9.56
CA LEU A 186 -17.60 16.33 -9.98
C LEU A 186 -17.11 17.13 -8.77
N PHE A 187 -15.81 17.09 -8.48
CA PHE A 187 -15.20 17.86 -7.41
C PHE A 187 -14.40 19.02 -7.98
N ASP A 188 -14.53 20.20 -7.37
CA ASP A 188 -13.51 21.23 -7.55
C ASP A 188 -12.29 20.87 -6.73
N ALA A 189 -11.28 20.32 -7.41
CA ALA A 189 -10.04 19.86 -6.81
C ALA A 189 -9.02 21.00 -6.62
N ALA A 190 -9.30 22.19 -7.14
CA ALA A 190 -8.38 23.32 -7.12
C ALA A 190 -8.77 24.43 -6.14
N ARG A 191 -9.94 24.28 -5.50
CA ARG A 191 -10.36 25.19 -4.43
C ARG A 191 -9.58 24.88 -3.16
N ASP A 192 -9.16 25.92 -2.43
CA ASP A 192 -8.63 25.79 -1.08
C ASP A 192 -9.61 25.00 -0.21
N ARG A 193 -9.12 23.88 0.33
CA ARG A 193 -9.87 23.03 1.25
C ARG A 193 -9.34 23.21 2.66
N THR A 194 -10.12 22.81 3.65
CA THR A 194 -9.66 22.70 5.04
C THR A 194 -9.89 21.27 5.56
N PRO A 195 -8.99 20.69 6.37
CA PRO A 195 -9.25 19.40 6.99
C PRO A 195 -10.55 19.43 7.80
N GLY A 196 -11.37 18.41 7.64
CA GLY A 196 -12.71 18.30 8.21
C GLY A 196 -13.83 18.96 7.39
N GLU A 197 -13.50 19.73 6.35
CA GLU A 197 -14.48 20.41 5.50
C GLU A 197 -15.45 19.39 4.87
N PRO A 198 -16.76 19.60 5.00
CA PRO A 198 -17.74 18.75 4.33
C PRO A 198 -17.68 18.97 2.82
N VAL A 199 -17.63 17.88 2.07
CA VAL A 199 -17.68 17.92 0.61
C VAL A 199 -19.13 17.74 0.17
N HIS A 200 -19.75 18.83 -0.25
CA HIS A 200 -21.14 18.81 -0.70
C HIS A 200 -21.24 18.47 -2.18
N ASN A 201 -21.96 17.40 -2.50
CA ASN A 201 -22.38 17.05 -3.85
C ASN A 201 -23.81 16.47 -3.81
N SER A 202 -24.65 16.78 -4.80
CA SER A 202 -26.03 16.29 -4.85
C SER A 202 -26.10 14.76 -4.88
N ALA A 203 -25.19 14.09 -5.59
CA ALA A 203 -25.11 12.64 -5.61
C ALA A 203 -24.78 12.06 -4.22
N PHE A 204 -23.92 12.71 -3.44
CA PHE A 204 -23.64 12.29 -2.08
C PHE A 204 -24.85 12.42 -1.17
N VAL A 205 -25.61 13.51 -1.30
CA VAL A 205 -26.85 13.68 -0.54
C VAL A 205 -27.86 12.60 -0.93
N GLU A 206 -28.02 12.33 -2.23
CA GLU A 206 -28.95 11.31 -2.74
C GLU A 206 -28.56 9.88 -2.31
N LEU A 207 -27.26 9.59 -2.25
CA LEU A 207 -26.71 8.31 -1.85
C LEU A 207 -26.49 8.18 -0.33
N GLY A 208 -26.77 9.24 0.43
CA GLY A 208 -26.49 9.27 1.86
C GLY A 208 -25.00 9.09 2.20
N ILE A 209 -24.10 9.56 1.32
CA ILE A 209 -22.65 9.55 1.56
C ILE A 209 -22.27 10.79 2.36
N GLU A 210 -21.60 10.58 3.49
CA GLU A 210 -20.87 11.63 4.18
C GLU A 210 -19.46 11.73 3.62
N ALA A 211 -19.17 12.82 2.92
CA ALA A 211 -17.85 13.09 2.38
C ALA A 211 -17.17 14.24 3.14
N ARG A 212 -15.94 14.04 3.59
CA ARG A 212 -15.13 15.04 4.29
C ARG A 212 -13.71 15.05 3.76
N VAL A 213 -13.12 16.25 3.69
CA VAL A 213 -11.69 16.40 3.48
C VAL A 213 -11.00 15.88 4.73
N GLN A 214 -10.14 14.87 4.61
CA GLN A 214 -9.47 14.28 5.76
C GLN A 214 -8.13 14.95 6.04
N ALA A 215 -7.37 15.20 4.98
CA ALA A 215 -6.07 15.86 5.05
C ALA A 215 -5.88 16.71 3.80
N LEU A 216 -5.30 17.89 4.00
CA LEU A 216 -4.61 18.59 2.94
C LEU A 216 -3.22 17.98 2.88
N ALA A 217 -2.92 17.36 1.76
CA ALA A 217 -1.57 16.95 1.50
C ALA A 217 -0.79 18.20 1.08
N GLU A 218 0.02 18.76 1.99
CA GLU A 218 1.46 18.71 1.77
C GLU A 218 1.93 17.38 2.36
N VAL A 219 1.45 16.28 1.76
CA VAL A 219 2.12 15.02 1.99
C VAL A 219 3.38 15.22 1.17
N VAL A 220 4.50 15.44 1.85
CA VAL A 220 5.79 15.03 1.29
C VAL A 220 5.60 13.54 1.11
N GLY A 221 5.12 13.18 -0.08
CA GLY A 221 5.14 11.80 -0.51
C GLY A 221 6.61 11.47 -0.42
N PRO A 222 6.99 10.36 0.23
CA PRO A 222 8.39 10.06 0.30
C PRO A 222 9.02 9.90 -1.10
N THR A 223 8.21 9.87 -2.20
CA THR A 223 8.56 9.71 -3.64
C THR A 223 8.04 10.75 -4.65
N ASP A 224 7.48 11.89 -4.28
CA ASP A 224 7.05 12.85 -5.31
C ASP A 224 7.28 14.33 -4.91
N GLY A 225 8.20 14.60 -3.98
CA GLY A 225 8.27 15.91 -3.33
C GLY A 225 6.95 16.30 -2.62
N PRO A 226 6.68 17.60 -2.36
CA PRO A 226 5.39 18.00 -1.81
C PRO A 226 4.29 17.70 -2.84
N LEU A 227 3.54 16.62 -2.61
CA LEU A 227 2.31 16.37 -3.34
C LEU A 227 1.30 17.39 -2.85
N HIS A 228 0.97 18.33 -3.73
CA HIS A 228 -0.11 19.28 -3.46
C HIS A 228 -1.43 18.60 -3.77
N GLY A 229 -2.25 18.39 -2.74
CA GLY A 229 -3.47 17.61 -2.90
C GLY A 229 -4.34 17.55 -1.67
N PHE A 230 -5.35 16.70 -1.72
CA PHE A 230 -6.21 16.41 -0.58
C PHE A 230 -6.76 14.99 -0.68
N ALA A 231 -7.05 14.41 0.48
CA ALA A 231 -7.78 13.16 0.58
C ALA A 231 -9.25 13.46 0.90
N VAL A 232 -10.17 12.90 0.11
CA VAL A 232 -11.59 12.87 0.46
C VAL A 232 -11.93 11.50 0.99
N ARG A 233 -12.41 11.49 2.23
CA ARG A 233 -13.02 10.31 2.82
C ARG A 233 -14.50 10.33 2.56
N MET A 234 -15.04 9.22 2.05
CA MET A 234 -16.45 9.03 1.77
C MET A 234 -16.98 7.86 2.59
N VAL A 235 -17.99 8.11 3.40
CA VAL A 235 -18.63 7.10 4.25
C VAL A 235 -20.07 6.94 3.77
N PRO A 236 -20.39 5.89 3.00
CA PRO A 236 -21.77 5.61 2.61
C PRO A 236 -22.58 5.20 3.85
N ARG A 237 -23.81 5.71 3.97
CA ARG A 237 -24.77 5.23 4.98
C ARG A 237 -25.56 3.99 4.49
N ASP A 238 -25.56 3.74 3.19
CA ASP A 238 -26.20 2.61 2.53
C ASP A 238 -25.11 1.66 2.00
N ASP A 239 -25.11 0.41 2.46
CA ASP A 239 -24.14 -0.62 2.09
C ASP A 239 -24.26 -1.07 0.63
N ARG A 240 -25.34 -0.68 -0.05
CA ARG A 240 -25.55 -0.89 -1.49
C ARG A 240 -24.78 0.09 -2.37
N VAL A 241 -24.08 1.06 -1.77
CA VAL A 241 -23.31 2.06 -2.48
C VAL A 241 -21.84 1.68 -2.50
N THR A 242 -21.32 1.42 -3.70
CA THR A 242 -19.92 1.09 -3.92
C THR A 242 -19.25 2.13 -4.83
N LEU A 243 -17.96 2.36 -4.61
CA LEU A 243 -17.13 3.06 -5.59
C LEU A 243 -16.96 2.18 -6.84
N GLY A 244 -16.96 2.77 -8.03
CA GLY A 244 -16.49 2.07 -9.24
C GLY A 244 -15.00 1.70 -9.17
N GLY A 245 -14.54 0.93 -10.15
CA GLY A 245 -13.11 0.61 -10.31
C GLY A 245 -12.25 1.82 -10.70
N LEU A 246 -10.96 1.60 -10.94
CA LEU A 246 -10.02 2.66 -11.36
C LEU A 246 -10.46 3.32 -12.68
N GLU A 247 -11.03 2.53 -13.58
CA GLU A 247 -11.58 2.96 -14.86
C GLU A 247 -12.75 3.95 -14.73
N ASP A 248 -13.39 3.98 -13.56
CA ASP A 248 -14.54 4.81 -13.23
C ASP A 248 -14.17 6.13 -12.54
N MET A 249 -12.86 6.36 -12.37
CA MET A 249 -12.30 7.60 -11.84
C MET A 249 -11.47 8.31 -12.91
N ALA A 250 -11.69 9.61 -13.06
CA ALA A 250 -10.89 10.44 -13.94
C ALA A 250 -10.66 11.80 -13.29
N LEU A 251 -9.40 12.15 -13.06
CA LEU A 251 -9.02 13.49 -12.64
C LEU A 251 -8.51 14.24 -13.86
N THR A 252 -9.08 15.41 -14.15
CA THR A 252 -8.66 16.26 -15.26
C THR A 252 -8.45 17.70 -14.83
N ASP A 253 -7.53 18.42 -15.45
CA ASP A 253 -7.42 19.87 -15.28
C ASP A 253 -8.52 20.65 -16.05
N ASP A 254 -8.48 21.99 -15.99
CA ASP A 254 -9.40 22.89 -16.70
C ASP A 254 -9.35 22.78 -18.23
N ARG A 255 -8.27 22.20 -18.77
CA ARG A 255 -8.07 21.92 -20.19
C ARG A 255 -8.43 20.49 -20.56
N GLY A 256 -8.95 19.70 -19.62
CA GLY A 256 -9.30 18.30 -19.80
C GLY A 256 -8.10 17.34 -19.84
N ARG A 257 -6.91 17.79 -19.44
CA ARG A 257 -5.72 16.92 -19.39
C ARG A 257 -5.78 16.01 -18.16
N PRO A 258 -5.49 14.71 -18.30
CA PRO A 258 -5.54 13.79 -17.19
C PRO A 258 -4.46 14.11 -16.13
N LEU A 259 -4.83 13.98 -14.86
CA LEU A 259 -3.97 14.09 -13.68
C LEU A 259 -4.00 12.76 -12.89
N LYS A 260 -3.07 12.55 -11.96
CA LYS A 260 -3.01 11.33 -11.14
C LYS A 260 -4.08 11.34 -10.03
N ALA A 261 -4.83 10.25 -9.90
CA ALA A 261 -5.69 10.00 -8.75
C ALA A 261 -5.48 8.56 -8.27
N ALA A 262 -5.49 8.37 -6.96
CA ALA A 262 -5.47 7.05 -6.34
C ALA A 262 -6.73 6.87 -5.51
N TYR A 263 -7.20 5.63 -5.40
CA TYR A 263 -8.23 5.28 -4.42
C TYR A 263 -7.84 4.04 -3.64
N GLY A 264 -8.43 3.91 -2.47
CA GLY A 264 -8.33 2.72 -1.66
C GLY A 264 -9.65 2.47 -0.94
N GLN A 265 -9.88 1.20 -0.64
CA GLN A 265 -10.78 0.78 0.42
C GLN A 265 -9.91 0.46 1.63
N GLY A 266 -10.26 0.99 2.79
CA GLY A 266 -9.47 0.73 3.99
C GLY A 266 -10.07 1.32 5.25
N THR A 267 -9.39 1.08 6.36
CA THR A 267 -9.69 1.66 7.67
C THR A 267 -8.66 2.73 8.01
N GLY A 268 -8.36 3.65 7.09
CA GLY A 268 -7.43 4.76 7.37
C GLY A 268 -7.88 5.51 8.63
N GLY A 269 -7.12 5.38 9.72
CA GLY A 269 -7.49 5.90 11.04
C GLY A 269 -8.58 5.11 11.81
N GLY A 270 -8.75 3.81 11.52
CA GLY A 270 -9.63 2.90 12.28
C GLY A 270 -11.12 2.99 11.95
N LEU A 271 -11.51 3.69 10.88
CA LEU A 271 -12.92 3.87 10.54
C LEU A 271 -13.21 3.45 9.07
N PRO A 272 -14.29 2.71 8.80
CA PRO A 272 -14.61 2.20 7.47
C PRO A 272 -14.97 3.32 6.49
N GLY A 273 -14.62 3.15 5.20
CA GLY A 273 -15.02 4.06 4.13
C GLY A 273 -14.17 3.92 2.86
N PHE A 274 -14.53 4.70 1.85
CA PHE A 274 -13.72 4.88 0.64
C PHE A 274 -12.81 6.09 0.81
N PHE A 275 -11.60 6.01 0.30
CA PHE A 275 -10.69 7.14 0.23
C PHE A 275 -10.33 7.39 -1.21
N VAL A 276 -10.40 8.66 -1.60
CA VAL A 276 -9.84 9.13 -2.87
C VAL A 276 -8.78 10.16 -2.57
N HIS A 277 -7.57 9.83 -3.01
CA HIS A 277 -6.42 10.71 -2.93
C HIS A 277 -6.24 11.42 -4.27
N VAL A 278 -6.28 12.74 -4.24
CA VAL A 278 -6.11 13.60 -5.40
C VAL A 278 -4.81 14.36 -5.22
N SER A 279 -3.84 14.15 -6.11
CA SER A 279 -2.54 14.82 -6.04
C SER A 279 -1.99 15.18 -7.41
N SER A 280 -1.11 16.17 -7.43
CA SER A 280 -0.36 16.59 -8.61
C SER A 280 1.14 16.54 -8.30
N PRO A 281 1.96 15.88 -9.14
CA PRO A 281 3.41 15.78 -8.93
C PRO A 281 4.16 17.06 -9.34
N THR A 282 3.50 18.00 -10.04
CA THR A 282 4.16 19.19 -10.62
C THR A 282 3.81 20.50 -9.92
N GLY A 283 3.15 20.46 -8.76
CA GLY A 283 2.68 21.64 -8.03
C GLY A 283 1.18 21.59 -7.68
N PRO A 284 0.61 22.69 -7.14
CA PRO A 284 -0.81 22.79 -6.82
C PRO A 284 -1.72 22.37 -7.98
N LEU A 285 -2.84 21.76 -7.64
CA LEU A 285 -3.85 21.38 -8.63
C LEU A 285 -4.29 22.62 -9.41
N PRO A 286 -4.20 22.63 -10.76
CA PRO A 286 -4.56 23.80 -11.55
C PRO A 286 -5.99 24.27 -11.25
N PRO A 287 -6.25 25.59 -11.08
CA PRO A 287 -7.60 26.14 -10.94
C PRO A 287 -8.59 25.51 -11.92
N GLY A 288 -9.74 25.05 -11.42
CA GLY A 288 -10.75 24.40 -12.24
C GLY A 288 -10.58 22.89 -12.44
N SER A 289 -9.53 22.27 -11.88
CA SER A 289 -9.38 20.81 -11.89
C SER A 289 -10.62 20.10 -11.36
N ARG A 290 -11.02 19.05 -12.08
CA ARG A 290 -12.23 18.25 -11.82
C ARG A 290 -11.86 16.80 -11.59
N LEU A 291 -12.20 16.29 -10.41
CA LEU A 291 -12.26 14.85 -10.20
C LEU A 291 -13.64 14.37 -10.60
N ARG A 292 -13.71 13.36 -11.46
CA ARG A 292 -14.89 12.58 -11.78
C ARG A 292 -14.80 11.24 -11.07
N ILE A 293 -15.79 10.91 -10.26
CA ILE A 293 -15.96 9.58 -9.68
C ILE A 293 -17.31 9.04 -10.12
N ARG A 294 -17.35 7.77 -10.53
CA ARG A 294 -18.62 7.04 -10.63
C ARG A 294 -18.88 6.22 -9.38
N LEU A 295 -20.07 6.40 -8.84
CA LEU A 295 -20.61 5.62 -7.73
C LEU A 295 -21.70 4.71 -8.28
N HIS A 296 -21.74 3.49 -7.77
CA HIS A 296 -22.74 2.49 -8.16
C HIS A 296 -23.65 2.23 -6.97
N ARG A 297 -24.97 2.35 -7.19
CA ARG A 297 -25.99 1.88 -6.24
C ARG A 297 -26.71 0.67 -6.80
N THR A 298 -26.65 -0.45 -6.09
CA THR A 298 -27.47 -1.62 -6.46
C THR A 298 -28.90 -1.42 -5.98
N THR A 299 -29.86 -1.36 -6.91
CA THR A 299 -31.29 -1.21 -6.62
C THR A 299 -31.97 -2.48 -6.13
#